data_AF-A0AAV5FLH9-F1
#
_entry.id   AF-A0AAV5FLH9-F1
#
_cell.length_a   1.000
_cell.length_b   1.000
_cell.length_c   1.000
_cell.angle_alpha   90.00
_cell.angle_beta   90.00
_cell.angle_gamma   90.00
#
_symmetry.space_group_name_H-M   'P 1'
#
loop_
_entity.id
_entity.type
_entity.pdbx_description
1 polymer ?
#
loop_
_entity_poly.entity_id
_entity_poly.type
_entity_poly.pdbx_seq_one_letter_code
_entity_poly.pdbx_strand_id
1 'polypeptide(L)'
;MDSGGGDGFEAWRGAVSPAARYAETGGASLTWENLTAVLPGSGGRATKKLVQGLYGYAVPGRVVAIMGPSGSGKSTLLDSPLR
;
A
#
# COMPACT_ATOMS: atom_id res chain seq x y z
N MET A 1 32.53 -39.29 15.60
CA MET A 1 32.53 -37.98 14.94
C MET A 1 32.51 -38.20 13.45
N ASP A 2 31.38 -37.99 12.78
CA ASP A 2 31.29 -36.97 11.74
C ASP A 2 29.87 -36.39 11.76
N SER A 3 29.78 -35.13 11.38
CA SER A 3 28.61 -34.29 11.55
C SER A 3 27.97 -34.12 10.18
N GLY A 4 26.88 -34.83 9.91
CA GLY A 4 26.01 -34.58 8.76
C GLY A 4 25.11 -33.37 9.02
N GLY A 5 25.71 -32.18 9.09
CA GLY A 5 24.98 -30.92 9.16
C GLY A 5 24.34 -30.63 7.81
N GLY A 6 23.06 -30.95 7.67
CA GLY A 6 22.25 -30.50 6.54
C GLY A 6 22.23 -28.98 6.53
N ASP A 7 22.79 -28.40 5.48
CA ASP A 7 22.80 -26.97 5.26
C ASP A 7 21.38 -26.50 4.97
N GLY A 8 20.84 -25.67 5.87
CA GLY A 8 19.52 -25.03 5.73
C GLY A 8 19.37 -24.14 4.48
N PHE A 9 20.33 -24.18 3.55
CA PHE A 9 20.36 -23.49 2.27
C PHE A 9 19.50 -24.20 1.20
N GLU A 10 19.38 -25.53 1.24
CA GLU A 10 18.47 -26.31 0.36
C GLU A 10 16.99 -25.95 0.60
N ALA A 11 16.61 -25.68 1.86
CA ALA A 11 15.25 -25.31 2.24
C ALA A 11 14.78 -23.97 1.61
N TRP A 12 15.70 -23.06 1.30
CA TRP A 12 15.38 -21.79 0.63
C TRP A 12 15.30 -21.90 -0.89
N ARG A 13 15.94 -22.91 -1.50
CA ARG A 13 15.90 -23.12 -2.96
C ARG A 13 14.53 -23.59 -3.48
N GLY A 14 13.75 -24.28 -2.64
CA GLY A 14 12.36 -24.67 -2.93
C GLY A 14 11.31 -23.59 -2.62
N ALA A 15 11.69 -22.54 -1.89
CA ALA A 15 10.82 -21.42 -1.61
C ALA A 15 10.81 -20.48 -2.82
N VAL A 16 9.92 -20.76 -3.77
CA VAL A 16 9.60 -19.92 -4.93
C VAL A 16 9.67 -18.45 -4.52
N SER A 17 10.58 -17.68 -5.14
CA SER A 17 10.86 -16.31 -4.74
C SER A 17 9.56 -15.51 -4.58
N PRO A 18 9.38 -14.71 -3.52
CA PRO A 18 8.14 -13.97 -3.29
C PRO A 18 7.68 -13.18 -4.53
N ALA A 19 8.62 -12.60 -5.28
CA ALA A 19 8.36 -11.92 -6.54
C ALA A 19 7.66 -12.80 -7.60
N ALA A 20 8.05 -14.08 -7.74
CA ALA A 20 7.43 -15.02 -8.66
C ALA A 20 6.00 -15.39 -8.22
N ARG A 21 5.78 -15.53 -6.90
CA ARG A 21 4.43 -15.76 -6.33
C ARG A 21 3.47 -14.59 -6.60
N TYR A 22 3.97 -13.34 -6.58
CA TYR A 22 3.17 -12.16 -6.89
C TYR A 22 2.88 -12.00 -8.40
N ALA A 23 3.80 -12.44 -9.26
CA ALA A 23 3.60 -12.46 -10.71
C ALA A 23 2.51 -13.47 -11.13
N GLU A 24 2.46 -14.64 -10.50
CA GLU A 24 1.43 -15.66 -10.77
C GLU A 24 0.04 -15.27 -10.25
N THR A 25 -0.04 -14.44 -9.20
CA THR A 25 -1.32 -13.98 -8.63
C THR A 25 -1.86 -12.70 -9.27
N GLY A 26 -1.16 -12.13 -10.26
CA GLY A 26 -1.61 -10.91 -10.95
C GLY A 26 -1.61 -9.67 -10.04
N GLY A 27 -0.50 -9.41 -9.35
CA GLY A 27 -0.37 -8.22 -8.51
C GLY A 27 -0.48 -6.91 -9.30
N ALA A 28 -1.34 -5.99 -8.84
CA ALA A 28 -1.47 -4.65 -9.42
C ALA A 28 -0.54 -3.64 -8.74
N SER A 29 0.15 -2.83 -9.53
CA SER A 29 0.84 -1.63 -9.05
C SER A 29 -0.09 -0.41 -9.15
N LEU A 30 -0.12 0.42 -8.12
CA LEU A 30 -0.86 1.68 -8.12
C LEU A 30 0.12 2.84 -8.07
N THR A 31 0.00 3.81 -8.97
CA THR A 31 0.80 5.05 -8.94
C THR A 31 -0.13 6.24 -8.85
N TRP A 32 0.24 7.26 -8.08
CA TRP A 32 -0.49 8.52 -8.01
C TRP A 32 0.47 9.69 -8.17
N GLU A 33 0.01 10.68 -8.94
CA GLU A 33 0.75 11.90 -9.24
C GLU A 33 -0.14 13.10 -8.96
N ASN A 34 0.37 14.05 -8.19
CA ASN A 34 -0.34 15.26 -7.80
C ASN A 34 -1.76 15.00 -7.22
N LEU A 35 -1.93 13.91 -6.48
CA LEU A 35 -3.23 13.51 -5.94
C LEU A 35 -3.70 14.54 -4.91
N THR A 36 -4.89 15.08 -5.14
CA THR A 36 -5.57 16.02 -4.25
C THR A 36 -6.97 15.49 -3.95
N ALA A 37 -7.26 15.25 -2.68
CA ALA A 37 -8.58 14.79 -2.24
C ALA A 37 -9.24 15.89 -1.41
N VAL A 38 -10.50 16.14 -1.71
CA VAL A 38 -11.25 17.26 -1.13
C VAL A 38 -12.59 16.74 -0.62
N LEU A 39 -12.87 17.02 0.64
CA LEU A 39 -14.15 16.73 1.27
C LEU A 39 -15.05 17.97 1.13
N PRO A 40 -16.16 17.89 0.38
CA PRO A 40 -17.14 18.98 0.35
C PRO A 40 -17.68 19.23 1.76
N GLY A 41 -17.77 20.49 2.14
CA GLY A 41 -18.37 20.86 3.41
C GLY A 41 -19.88 20.66 3.37
N SER A 42 -20.45 20.12 4.45
CA SER A 42 -21.91 20.02 4.63
C SER A 42 -22.40 21.13 5.56
N GLY A 43 -23.65 21.59 5.35
CA GLY A 43 -24.34 22.51 6.26
C GLY A 43 -23.64 23.86 6.47
N GLY A 44 -23.07 24.46 5.42
CA GLY A 44 -22.40 25.77 5.50
C GLY A 44 -20.93 25.71 5.96
N ARG A 45 -20.38 24.52 6.20
CA ARG A 45 -18.96 24.35 6.51
C ARG A 45 -18.11 24.53 5.26
N ALA A 46 -16.93 25.12 5.41
CA ALA A 46 -15.97 25.24 4.32
C ALA A 46 -15.48 23.86 3.86
N THR A 47 -15.22 23.74 2.56
CA THR A 47 -14.59 22.58 1.93
C THR A 47 -13.23 22.29 2.56
N LYS A 48 -12.98 21.02 2.90
CA LYS A 48 -11.74 20.59 3.57
C LYS A 48 -10.87 19.81 2.60
N LYS A 49 -9.64 20.27 2.36
CA LYS A 49 -8.63 19.46 1.65
C LYS A 49 -8.09 18.39 2.58
N LEU A 50 -8.15 17.13 2.16
CA LEU A 50 -7.67 15.97 2.92
C LEU A 50 -6.20 15.67 2.61
N VAL A 51 -5.85 15.71 1.33
CA VAL A 51 -4.46 15.67 0.82
C VAL A 51 -4.33 16.64 -0.35
N GLN A 52 -3.14 17.20 -0.55
CA GLN A 52 -2.84 18.09 -1.66
C GLN A 52 -1.44 17.79 -2.19
N GLY A 53 -1.33 17.53 -3.49
CA GLY A 53 -0.03 17.32 -4.15
C GLY A 53 0.71 16.05 -3.70
N LEU A 54 -0.01 14.95 -3.45
CA LEU A 54 0.62 13.69 -3.07
C LEU A 54 1.17 12.96 -4.31
N TYR A 55 2.42 12.48 -4.21
CA TYR A 55 3.09 11.65 -5.22
C TYR A 55 3.52 10.32 -4.59
N GLY A 56 3.50 9.24 -5.36
CA GLY A 56 3.96 7.95 -4.86
C GLY A 56 3.41 6.77 -5.65
N TYR A 57 3.76 5.59 -5.17
CA TYR A 57 3.37 4.34 -5.80
C TYR A 57 3.29 3.20 -4.76
N ALA A 58 2.46 2.22 -5.03
CA ALA A 58 2.34 0.96 -4.32
C ALA A 58 2.68 -0.17 -5.29
N VAL A 59 3.61 -1.03 -4.88
CA VAL A 59 4.00 -2.22 -5.65
C VAL A 59 3.41 -3.48 -5.02
N PRO A 60 3.15 -4.53 -5.81
CA PRO A 60 2.73 -5.83 -5.29
C PRO A 60 3.64 -6.35 -4.17
N GLY A 61 3.03 -6.93 -3.14
CA GLY A 61 3.77 -7.49 -2.00
C GLY A 61 4.27 -6.46 -0.97
N ARG A 62 3.94 -5.17 -1.12
CA ARG A 62 4.23 -4.15 -0.10
C ARG A 62 2.95 -3.50 0.42
N VAL A 63 2.91 -3.28 1.72
CA VAL A 63 1.82 -2.56 2.39
C VAL A 63 2.20 -1.08 2.47
N VAL A 64 1.34 -0.21 1.94
CA VAL A 64 1.46 1.24 2.08
C VAL A 64 0.41 1.71 3.09
N ALA A 65 0.83 2.47 4.10
CA ALA A 65 -0.05 2.98 5.14
C ALA A 65 -0.18 4.51 5.05
N ILE A 66 -1.41 5.01 5.06
CA ILE A 66 -1.71 6.43 5.20
C ILE A 66 -1.93 6.72 6.69
N MET A 67 -1.01 7.47 7.31
CA MET A 67 -1.05 7.82 8.73
C MET A 67 -1.23 9.32 8.94
N GLY A 68 -1.72 9.72 10.12
CA GLY A 68 -1.92 11.12 10.48
C GLY A 68 -2.84 11.29 11.69
N PRO A 69 -2.95 12.52 12.24
CA PRO A 69 -3.72 12.80 13.46
C PRO A 69 -5.18 12.37 13.37
N SER A 70 -5.82 12.11 14.53
CA SER A 70 -7.27 11.85 14.56
C SER A 70 -8.03 13.03 13.94
N GLY A 71 -9.08 12.74 13.17
CA GLY A 71 -9.85 13.77 12.45
C GLY A 71 -9.19 14.35 11.19
N SER A 72 -8.02 13.87 10.75
CA SER A 72 -7.41 14.32 9.49
C SER A 72 -8.19 13.91 8.24
N GLY A 73 -9.08 12.92 8.34
CA GLY A 73 -9.95 12.47 7.24
C GLY A 73 -9.38 11.31 6.40
N LYS A 74 -8.45 10.52 6.96
CA LYS A 74 -7.86 9.32 6.32
C LYS A 74 -8.93 8.29 5.91
N SER A 75 -9.84 7.96 6.83
CA SER A 75 -10.94 7.03 6.53
C SER A 75 -11.82 7.59 5.42
N THR A 76 -12.12 8.90 5.44
CA THR A 76 -12.87 9.57 4.38
C THR A 76 -12.14 9.59 3.04
N LEU A 77 -10.81 9.69 3.05
CA LEU A 77 -9.98 9.61 1.85
C LEU A 77 -10.01 8.22 1.23
N LEU A 78 -10.06 7.15 2.04
CA LEU A 78 -10.12 5.76 1.56
C LEU A 78 -11.55 5.30 1.22
N ASP A 79 -12.55 5.88 1.88
CA ASP A 79 -13.96 5.51 1.74
C ASP A 79 -14.65 6.24 0.58
N SER A 80 -14.05 7.33 0.07
CA SER A 80 -14.63 8.06 -1.04
C SER A 80 -14.73 7.14 -2.26
N PRO A 81 -15.94 6.84 -2.78
CA PRO A 81 -16.07 6.09 -4.02
C PRO A 81 -15.39 6.93 -5.10
N LEU A 82 -14.28 6.42 -5.64
CA LEU A 82 -13.64 6.95 -6.83
C LEU A 82 -14.75 7.08 -7.89
N ARG A 83 -15.16 8.32 -8.17
CA ARG A 83 -16.00 8.67 -9.32
C ARG A 83 -15.11 9.22 -10.41
#